data_AF-A0A381ZDR0-F1
#
_entry.id   AF-A0A381ZDR0-F1
#
_cell.length_a   1.000
_cell.length_b   1.000
_cell.length_c   1.000
_cell.angle_alpha   90.00
_cell.angle_beta   90.00
_cell.angle_gamma   90.00
#
_symmetry.space_group_name_H-M   'P 1'
#
loop_
_entity.id
_entity.type
_entity.pdbx_description
1 polymer ?
#
loop_
_entity_poly.entity_id
_entity_poly.type
_entity_poly.pdbx_seq_one_letter_code
_entity_poly.pdbx_strand_id
1 'polypeptide(L)'
;MTRLFRTSITLFFGLHLAFFTPALGQDGEPTDTRVTHGPMLGRPSADSMSLWLRTARPGRVVVFYGTDKNDLSKTATLESTSIDRDNTGILTLSGLLPNTRYHYRIADHQLSGSFRTLPRAADFKNAKGNPEGLFNFRFEFACGNNQRGGGDSAGPTLPVFDTLNAQVRDKVNFAILNGDWLYENRRDYPASEWLHQVGLGSIGQAPDIVRKAPTVVGVWENYKTYLERGRNLSEWHRHVPSFYTADDHELLNDIYGTGEVGYVNRRAVFRDIATRAWFDYLAWANPIEHDALAWFGIGTFKAESNVLEDSNADFTKLNLTDLANLHVHWGTPTAGVKDAKLDAEPGDPNSAVYEIVEVLGPKKLRINPPAKSNGSQTYSIGRRCYGKFSVSNCDFFLLDTRSHRSLHNVDNPDNPKATMLGKQQLKWLK
;
A
#
# COMPACT_ATOMS: atom_id res chain seq x y z
N MET A 1 86.78 4.71 -14.20
CA MET A 1 86.33 5.48 -15.37
C MET A 1 85.03 4.86 -15.89
N THR A 2 84.00 5.70 -15.96
CA THR A 2 82.77 5.58 -16.78
C THR A 2 82.01 4.25 -16.80
N ARG A 3 80.98 4.16 -15.95
CA ARG A 3 79.78 3.33 -16.18
C ARG A 3 78.78 4.14 -17.00
N LEU A 4 78.25 3.58 -18.09
CA LEU A 4 77.07 4.08 -18.79
C LEU A 4 75.95 3.02 -18.76
N PHE A 5 74.74 3.52 -18.55
CA PHE A 5 73.47 2.84 -18.34
C PHE A 5 72.98 2.06 -19.59
N ARG A 6 72.24 0.98 -19.34
CA ARG A 6 71.15 0.55 -20.22
C ARG A 6 69.90 0.22 -19.39
N THR A 7 68.86 0.98 -19.66
CA THR A 7 67.51 0.84 -19.13
C THR A 7 66.78 -0.22 -19.95
N SER A 8 66.12 -1.18 -19.29
CA SER A 8 65.11 -2.03 -19.93
C SER A 8 63.82 -1.94 -19.13
N ILE A 9 62.77 -1.47 -19.81
CA ILE A 9 61.40 -1.36 -19.30
C ILE A 9 60.74 -2.72 -19.51
N THR A 10 60.23 -3.32 -18.44
CA THR A 10 59.38 -4.52 -18.52
C THR A 10 57.95 -4.11 -18.14
N LEU A 11 57.06 -4.15 -19.12
CA LEU A 11 55.62 -3.92 -18.97
C LEU A 11 54.98 -5.20 -18.39
N PHE A 12 54.41 -5.15 -17.19
CA PHE A 12 53.56 -6.22 -16.66
C PHE A 12 52.10 -5.91 -16.97
N PHE A 13 51.48 -6.70 -17.85
CA PHE A 13 50.03 -6.77 -17.98
C PHE A 13 49.47 -7.61 -16.83
N GLY A 14 48.89 -6.94 -15.82
CA GLY A 14 48.12 -7.60 -14.76
C GLY A 14 46.73 -7.98 -15.26
N LEU A 15 46.49 -9.27 -15.48
CA LEU A 15 45.17 -9.82 -15.75
C LEU A 15 44.36 -9.84 -14.45
N HIS A 16 43.55 -8.81 -14.19
CA HIS A 16 42.58 -8.84 -13.10
C HIS A 16 41.38 -9.71 -13.49
N LEU A 17 41.40 -11.00 -13.12
CA LEU A 17 40.18 -11.79 -13.02
C LEU A 17 39.37 -11.28 -11.82
N ALA A 18 38.39 -10.43 -12.08
CA ALA A 18 37.32 -10.16 -11.14
C ALA A 18 36.40 -11.39 -11.08
N PHE A 19 36.57 -12.23 -10.04
CA PHE A 19 35.58 -13.25 -9.71
C PHE A 19 34.34 -12.55 -9.16
N PHE A 20 33.34 -12.33 -10.01
CA PHE A 20 31.97 -12.11 -9.55
C PHE A 20 31.44 -13.44 -9.03
N THR A 21 31.51 -13.66 -7.72
CA THR A 21 30.71 -14.71 -7.07
C THR A 21 29.28 -14.19 -6.95
N PRO A 22 28.29 -14.77 -7.65
CA PRO A 22 26.90 -14.52 -7.30
C PRO A 22 26.70 -15.06 -5.88
N ALA A 23 26.21 -14.22 -4.98
CA ALA A 23 25.78 -14.65 -3.66
C ALA A 23 24.54 -15.55 -3.80
N LEU A 24 24.77 -16.82 -4.12
CA LEU A 24 23.78 -17.88 -3.97
C LEU A 24 23.50 -18.01 -2.48
N GLY A 25 22.31 -17.61 -2.03
CA GLY A 25 21.84 -18.00 -0.71
C GLY A 25 21.84 -19.52 -0.64
N GLN A 26 22.60 -20.10 0.27
CA GLN A 26 22.57 -21.55 0.47
C GLN A 26 21.30 -21.90 1.24
N ASP A 27 20.49 -22.76 0.62
CA ASP A 27 19.26 -23.25 1.21
C ASP A 27 19.56 -24.11 2.46
N GLY A 28 19.14 -23.65 3.63
CA GLY A 28 19.37 -24.36 4.90
C GLY A 28 20.13 -23.58 5.97
N GLU A 29 20.76 -22.45 5.63
CA GLU A 29 21.41 -21.59 6.61
C GLU A 29 20.39 -20.88 7.52
N PRO A 30 20.68 -20.70 8.83
CA PRO A 30 19.88 -19.86 9.70
C PRO A 30 19.72 -18.45 9.13
N THR A 31 18.47 -17.96 9.10
CA THR A 31 18.17 -16.59 8.66
C THR A 31 18.02 -15.67 9.87
N ASP A 32 18.75 -14.56 9.91
CA ASP A 32 18.64 -13.54 10.96
C ASP A 32 17.28 -12.82 10.97
N THR A 33 16.59 -12.83 9.83
CA THR A 33 15.31 -12.15 9.63
C THR A 33 14.22 -13.17 9.32
N ARG A 34 13.13 -13.12 10.08
CA ARG A 34 11.96 -13.97 9.89
C ARG A 34 10.80 -13.19 9.26
N VAL A 35 10.19 -13.76 8.23
CA VAL A 35 8.93 -13.26 7.69
C VAL A 35 7.79 -13.64 8.63
N THR A 36 7.01 -12.64 9.01
CA THR A 36 5.87 -12.78 9.94
C THR A 36 4.53 -12.80 9.21
N HIS A 37 4.42 -12.05 8.11
CA HIS A 37 3.19 -11.95 7.34
C HIS A 37 3.47 -11.92 5.83
N GLY A 38 2.48 -12.37 5.07
CA GLY A 38 2.58 -12.62 3.63
C GLY A 38 3.06 -14.05 3.33
N PRO A 39 3.74 -14.28 2.19
CA PRO A 39 3.85 -13.34 1.08
C PRO A 39 2.49 -13.03 0.46
N MET A 40 2.31 -11.82 -0.05
CA MET A 40 1.14 -11.46 -0.85
C MET A 40 1.58 -11.11 -2.26
N LEU A 41 0.98 -11.74 -3.26
CA LEU A 41 1.33 -11.55 -4.66
C LEU A 41 0.61 -10.34 -5.27
N GLY A 42 1.28 -9.63 -6.16
CA GLY A 42 0.76 -8.46 -6.84
C GLY A 42 1.64 -8.01 -8.01
N ARG A 43 1.18 -6.99 -8.75
CA ARG A 43 1.84 -6.48 -9.97
C ARG A 43 2.18 -7.59 -10.98
N PRO A 44 1.23 -8.44 -11.38
CA PRO A 44 1.49 -9.48 -12.36
C PRO A 44 1.82 -8.85 -13.72
N SER A 45 2.92 -9.27 -14.36
CA SER A 45 3.20 -8.99 -15.77
C SER A 45 3.48 -10.28 -16.53
N ALA A 46 3.79 -10.16 -17.83
CA ALA A 46 4.20 -11.30 -18.63
C ALA A 46 5.60 -11.84 -18.27
N ASP A 47 6.40 -11.07 -17.55
CA ASP A 47 7.81 -11.36 -17.29
C ASP A 47 8.24 -11.01 -15.86
N SER A 48 7.29 -10.65 -15.00
CA SER A 48 7.56 -10.29 -13.61
C SER A 48 6.39 -10.61 -12.68
N MET A 49 6.72 -10.71 -11.40
CA MET A 49 5.77 -10.87 -10.30
C MET A 49 6.35 -10.19 -9.05
N SER A 50 5.52 -9.51 -8.26
CA SER A 50 5.96 -8.92 -7.00
C SER A 50 5.40 -9.64 -5.78
N LEU A 51 6.22 -9.77 -4.75
CA LEU A 51 5.90 -10.36 -3.46
C LEU A 51 6.01 -9.27 -2.40
N TRP A 52 4.91 -9.01 -1.69
CA TRP A 52 4.94 -8.23 -0.47
C TRP A 52 5.16 -9.12 0.74
N LEU A 53 5.96 -8.63 1.68
CA LEU A 53 6.43 -9.36 2.84
C LEU A 53 6.48 -8.42 4.05
N ARG A 54 6.25 -8.95 5.26
CA ARG A 54 6.52 -8.23 6.51
C ARG A 54 7.38 -9.05 7.45
N THR A 55 8.39 -8.43 8.04
CA THR A 55 9.28 -9.06 9.02
C THR A 55 9.07 -8.50 10.43
N ALA A 56 9.59 -9.17 11.45
CA ALA A 56 9.48 -8.69 12.84
C ALA A 56 10.32 -7.42 13.08
N ARG A 57 11.45 -7.31 12.38
CA ARG A 57 12.39 -6.17 12.38
C ARG A 57 12.88 -5.90 10.96
N PRO A 58 13.33 -4.68 10.64
CA PRO A 58 13.98 -4.39 9.36
C PRO A 58 15.07 -5.40 9.07
N GLY A 59 15.01 -6.03 7.90
CA GLY A 59 15.99 -7.03 7.54
C GLY A 59 15.81 -7.61 6.16
N ARG A 60 16.88 -8.28 5.71
CA ARG A 60 16.98 -8.90 4.39
C ARG A 60 16.09 -10.13 4.29
N VAL A 61 15.40 -10.29 3.16
CA VAL A 61 14.62 -11.51 2.87
C VAL A 61 15.08 -12.10 1.55
N VAL A 62 15.36 -13.40 1.54
CA VAL A 62 15.78 -14.16 0.36
C VAL A 62 14.65 -15.08 -0.08
N VAL A 63 14.39 -15.13 -1.38
CA VAL A 63 13.35 -15.95 -2.01
C VAL A 63 13.99 -16.86 -3.04
N PHE A 64 13.77 -18.17 -2.87
CA PHE A 64 14.12 -19.20 -3.84
C PHE A 64 12.92 -19.45 -4.75
N TYR A 65 13.15 -19.59 -6.06
CA TYR A 65 12.07 -19.80 -7.01
C TYR A 65 12.51 -20.61 -8.24
N GLY A 66 11.54 -21.23 -8.91
CA GLY A 66 11.78 -22.11 -10.05
C GLY A 66 10.48 -22.52 -10.74
N THR A 67 10.57 -23.12 -11.92
CA THR A 67 9.40 -23.66 -12.64
C THR A 67 9.06 -25.09 -12.20
N ASP A 68 10.01 -25.80 -11.61
CA ASP A 68 9.79 -27.08 -10.93
C ASP A 68 9.74 -26.82 -9.42
N LYS A 69 8.70 -27.31 -8.75
CA LYS A 69 8.55 -27.19 -7.29
C LYS A 69 9.66 -27.90 -6.50
N ASN A 70 10.32 -28.87 -7.12
CA ASN A 70 11.42 -29.64 -6.52
C ASN A 70 12.80 -29.04 -6.84
N ASP A 71 12.88 -28.02 -7.71
CA ASP A 71 14.10 -27.32 -8.07
C ASP A 71 13.86 -25.80 -8.07
N LEU A 72 14.13 -25.17 -6.91
CA LEU A 72 14.04 -23.72 -6.70
C LEU A 72 15.42 -23.05 -6.79
N SER A 73 16.20 -23.38 -7.81
CA SER A 73 17.59 -22.92 -7.97
C SER A 73 17.77 -21.42 -8.23
N LYS A 74 16.72 -20.67 -8.62
CA LYS A 74 16.81 -19.21 -8.78
C LYS A 74 16.63 -18.51 -7.45
N THR A 75 17.31 -17.38 -7.27
CA THR A 75 17.27 -16.60 -6.03
C THR A 75 16.99 -15.14 -6.32
N ALA A 76 16.21 -14.49 -5.48
CA ALA A 76 16.02 -13.04 -5.45
C ALA A 76 16.04 -12.53 -4.02
N THR A 77 16.49 -11.28 -3.82
CA THR A 77 16.73 -10.71 -2.51
C THR A 77 16.02 -9.37 -2.37
N LEU A 78 15.24 -9.24 -1.29
CA LEU A 78 14.83 -7.95 -0.76
C LEU A 78 15.90 -7.51 0.24
N GLU A 79 16.57 -6.39 -0.06
CA GLU A 79 17.68 -5.89 0.77
C GLU A 79 17.27 -5.59 2.20
N SER A 80 16.14 -4.93 2.39
CA SER A 80 15.56 -4.71 3.71
C SER A 80 14.07 -4.37 3.63
N THR A 81 13.30 -4.84 4.60
CA THR A 81 12.03 -4.21 4.96
C THR A 81 12.26 -2.87 5.68
N SER A 82 11.23 -2.03 5.79
CA SER A 82 11.36 -0.69 6.40
C SER A 82 10.42 -0.46 7.57
N ILE A 83 10.97 0.04 8.68
CA ILE A 83 10.21 0.42 9.88
C ILE A 83 9.20 1.53 9.61
N ASP A 84 9.46 2.40 8.62
CA ASP A 84 8.55 3.49 8.22
C ASP A 84 7.21 3.01 7.65
N ARG A 85 7.12 1.70 7.39
CA ARG A 85 5.98 1.01 6.77
C ARG A 85 5.60 -0.26 7.54
N ASP A 86 5.77 -0.25 8.87
CA ASP A 86 5.56 -1.42 9.74
C ASP A 86 6.37 -2.66 9.33
N ASN A 87 7.65 -2.48 9.01
CA ASN A 87 8.57 -3.54 8.60
C ASN A 87 8.08 -4.33 7.37
N THR A 88 7.40 -3.65 6.45
CA THR A 88 7.00 -4.23 5.16
C THR A 88 8.04 -3.96 4.07
N GLY A 89 8.01 -4.78 3.03
CA GLY A 89 8.83 -4.63 1.84
C GLY A 89 8.26 -5.39 0.65
N ILE A 90 8.72 -5.02 -0.55
CA ILE A 90 8.23 -5.57 -1.82
C ILE A 90 9.44 -6.06 -2.60
N LEU A 91 9.43 -7.33 -2.98
CA LEU A 91 10.41 -7.95 -3.85
C LEU A 91 9.81 -8.19 -5.22
N THR A 92 10.41 -7.65 -6.28
CA THR A 92 10.01 -7.95 -7.66
C THR A 92 10.92 -9.01 -8.26
N LEU A 93 10.34 -10.12 -8.70
CA LEU A 93 10.99 -11.12 -9.54
C LEU A 93 10.84 -10.70 -11.00
N SER A 94 11.93 -10.55 -11.73
CA SER A 94 11.95 -10.10 -13.13
C SER A 94 12.59 -11.15 -14.05
N GLY A 95 12.43 -10.98 -15.37
CA GLY A 95 13.01 -11.89 -16.36
C GLY A 95 12.38 -13.29 -16.35
N LEU A 96 11.11 -13.36 -15.96
CA LEU A 96 10.32 -14.58 -15.94
C LEU A 96 9.80 -14.92 -17.34
N LEU A 97 9.54 -16.20 -17.58
CA LEU A 97 8.90 -16.62 -18.82
C LEU A 97 7.41 -16.28 -18.80
N PRO A 98 6.82 -15.87 -19.93
CA PRO A 98 5.39 -15.58 -20.02
C PRO A 98 4.52 -16.82 -19.89
N ASN A 99 3.29 -16.64 -19.42
CA ASN A 99 2.29 -17.68 -19.23
C ASN A 99 2.78 -18.91 -18.44
N THR A 100 3.79 -18.74 -17.60
CA THR A 100 4.54 -19.82 -16.97
C THR A 100 4.26 -19.87 -15.47
N ARG A 101 4.10 -21.09 -14.95
CA ARG A 101 3.96 -21.32 -13.52
C ARG A 101 5.33 -21.32 -12.85
N TYR A 102 5.44 -20.56 -11.78
CA TYR A 102 6.58 -20.57 -10.88
C TYR A 102 6.14 -21.00 -9.48
N HIS A 103 7.05 -21.69 -8.79
CA HIS A 103 6.98 -22.00 -7.38
C HIS A 103 8.04 -21.17 -6.67
N TYR A 104 7.77 -20.80 -5.42
CA TYR A 104 8.73 -20.07 -4.60
C TYR A 104 8.66 -20.48 -3.14
N ARG A 105 9.74 -20.24 -2.42
CA ARG A 105 9.85 -20.41 -0.97
C ARG A 105 10.74 -19.32 -0.38
N ILE A 106 10.38 -18.86 0.81
CA ILE A 106 11.21 -17.94 1.60
C ILE A 106 12.34 -18.73 2.26
N ALA A 107 13.55 -18.19 2.27
CA ALA A 107 14.73 -18.86 2.83
C ALA A 107 14.61 -19.21 4.33
N ASP A 108 13.68 -18.59 5.07
CA ASP A 108 13.37 -18.94 6.46
C ASP A 108 12.58 -20.25 6.62
N HIS A 109 12.31 -20.95 5.51
CA HIS A 109 11.64 -22.25 5.40
C HIS A 109 10.19 -22.30 5.89
N GLN A 110 9.56 -21.17 6.20
CA GLN A 110 8.21 -21.18 6.76
C GLN A 110 7.11 -21.03 5.72
N LEU A 111 7.37 -20.24 4.68
CA LEU A 111 6.35 -19.80 3.74
C LEU A 111 6.76 -20.12 2.31
N SER A 112 5.82 -20.67 1.55
CA SER A 112 5.98 -21.00 0.14
C SER A 112 4.68 -20.72 -0.60
N GLY A 113 4.78 -20.64 -1.93
CA GLY A 113 3.61 -20.48 -2.78
C GLY A 113 3.93 -20.75 -4.23
N SER A 114 3.02 -20.34 -5.10
CA SER A 114 3.20 -20.40 -6.55
C SER A 114 2.51 -19.25 -7.22
N PHE A 115 2.86 -18.94 -8.46
CA PHE A 115 2.11 -17.97 -9.26
C PHE A 115 2.21 -18.30 -10.74
N ARG A 116 1.40 -17.63 -11.56
CA ARG A 116 1.49 -17.69 -13.02
C ARG A 116 1.70 -16.30 -13.58
N THR A 117 2.72 -16.12 -14.41
CA THR A 117 2.89 -14.87 -15.18
C THR A 117 1.78 -14.69 -16.20
N LEU A 118 1.50 -13.46 -16.59
CA LEU A 118 0.53 -13.19 -17.65
C LEU A 118 1.03 -13.73 -19.00
N PRO A 119 0.12 -14.04 -19.94
CA PRO A 119 0.51 -14.24 -21.33
C PRO A 119 1.12 -12.96 -21.93
N ARG A 120 2.08 -13.13 -22.85
CA ARG A 120 2.66 -12.02 -23.60
C ARG A 120 1.95 -11.88 -24.94
N ALA A 121 1.45 -10.69 -25.25
CA ALA A 121 0.69 -10.45 -26.48
C ALA A 121 1.44 -10.89 -27.76
N ALA A 122 2.76 -10.66 -27.81
CA ALA A 122 3.60 -11.06 -28.94
C ALA A 122 3.51 -12.57 -29.28
N ASP A 123 3.28 -13.43 -28.29
CA ASP A 123 3.21 -14.89 -28.49
C ASP A 123 1.90 -15.34 -29.15
N PHE A 124 0.89 -14.46 -29.17
CA PHE A 124 -0.44 -14.71 -29.75
C PHE A 124 -0.65 -13.98 -31.08
N LYS A 125 0.29 -13.12 -31.49
CA LYS A 125 0.18 -12.34 -32.72
C LYS A 125 0.20 -13.23 -33.96
N ASN A 126 -0.79 -13.06 -34.83
CA ASN A 126 -0.76 -13.61 -36.18
C ASN A 126 -1.44 -12.65 -37.16
N ALA A 127 -0.90 -12.55 -38.37
CA ALA A 127 -1.28 -11.51 -39.33
C ALA A 127 -2.73 -11.57 -39.82
N LYS A 128 -3.39 -12.73 -39.77
CA LYS A 128 -4.70 -12.94 -40.39
C LYS A 128 -5.88 -12.78 -39.42
N GLY A 129 -5.72 -13.18 -38.16
CA GLY A 129 -6.84 -13.27 -37.21
C GLY A 129 -6.56 -12.69 -35.82
N ASN A 130 -5.31 -12.33 -35.50
CA ASN A 130 -4.97 -11.71 -34.21
C ASN A 130 -3.76 -10.77 -34.34
N PRO A 131 -3.85 -9.70 -35.15
CA PRO A 131 -2.71 -8.80 -35.36
C PRO A 131 -2.26 -8.08 -34.07
N GLU A 132 -3.18 -7.90 -33.13
CA GLU A 132 -2.92 -7.23 -31.84
C GLU A 132 -2.34 -8.18 -30.78
N GLY A 133 -2.46 -9.50 -30.97
CA GLY A 133 -1.92 -10.47 -30.01
C GLY A 133 -2.80 -10.66 -28.78
N LEU A 134 -4.11 -10.51 -28.94
CA LEU A 134 -5.10 -10.73 -27.90
C LEU A 134 -5.05 -12.18 -27.40
N PHE A 135 -5.25 -12.37 -26.10
CA PHE A 135 -5.25 -13.68 -25.46
C PHE A 135 -6.39 -13.81 -24.44
N ASN A 136 -6.78 -15.05 -24.16
CA ASN A 136 -7.76 -15.34 -23.12
C ASN A 136 -7.09 -15.28 -21.75
N PHE A 137 -7.81 -14.74 -20.77
CA PHE A 137 -7.42 -14.74 -19.37
C PHE A 137 -8.65 -14.98 -18.50
N ARG A 138 -8.42 -15.29 -17.22
CA ARG A 138 -9.46 -15.45 -16.21
C ARG A 138 -9.06 -14.67 -14.97
N PHE A 139 -10.02 -14.07 -14.29
CA PHE A 139 -9.79 -13.44 -13.01
C PHE A 139 -10.95 -13.72 -12.06
N GLU A 140 -10.69 -13.60 -10.78
CA GLU A 140 -11.68 -13.65 -9.71
C GLU A 140 -11.93 -12.23 -9.21
N PHE A 141 -13.15 -11.93 -8.74
CA PHE A 141 -13.44 -10.68 -8.06
C PHE A 141 -14.42 -10.91 -6.90
N ALA A 142 -14.14 -10.27 -5.77
CA ALA A 142 -14.95 -10.34 -4.56
C ALA A 142 -14.74 -9.09 -3.68
N CYS A 143 -15.54 -8.98 -2.63
CA CYS A 143 -15.40 -8.01 -1.54
C CYS A 143 -15.97 -8.62 -0.24
N GLY A 144 -15.80 -7.93 0.89
CA GLY A 144 -16.52 -8.26 2.12
C GLY A 144 -15.97 -9.47 2.88
N ASN A 145 -14.72 -9.40 3.33
CA ASN A 145 -14.06 -10.48 4.06
C ASN A 145 -14.19 -10.35 5.58
N ASN A 146 -15.42 -10.17 6.08
CA ASN A 146 -15.63 -10.02 7.53
C ASN A 146 -15.22 -11.31 8.28
N GLN A 147 -14.33 -11.15 9.27
CA GLN A 147 -13.78 -12.26 10.06
C GLN A 147 -14.26 -12.25 11.54
N ARG A 148 -15.27 -11.43 11.89
CA ARG A 148 -15.75 -11.28 13.28
C ARG A 148 -16.45 -12.54 13.83
N GLY A 149 -17.10 -13.33 12.99
CA GLY A 149 -17.98 -14.44 13.38
C GLY A 149 -19.32 -13.97 13.96
N GLY A 150 -20.13 -14.90 14.48
CA GLY A 150 -21.26 -14.57 15.38
C GLY A 150 -22.57 -14.10 14.73
N GLY A 151 -22.83 -14.42 13.46
CA GLY A 151 -24.12 -14.17 12.80
C GLY A 151 -24.00 -13.44 11.46
N ASP A 152 -23.16 -12.41 11.39
CA ASP A 152 -22.98 -11.59 10.18
C ASP A 152 -21.76 -12.00 9.34
N SER A 153 -21.06 -13.06 9.75
CA SER A 153 -19.96 -13.65 8.99
C SER A 153 -19.65 -15.07 9.42
N ALA A 154 -18.98 -15.83 8.55
CA ALA A 154 -18.48 -17.17 8.85
C ALA A 154 -17.24 -17.18 9.78
N GLY A 155 -16.79 -16.00 10.23
CA GLY A 155 -15.59 -15.85 11.04
C GLY A 155 -14.30 -16.01 10.24
N PRO A 156 -13.15 -16.18 10.92
CA PRO A 156 -11.83 -16.12 10.29
C PRO A 156 -11.52 -17.31 9.37
N THR A 157 -12.35 -18.36 9.36
CA THR A 157 -12.22 -19.49 8.45
C THR A 157 -12.49 -19.09 7.00
N LEU A 158 -13.38 -18.12 6.77
CA LEU A 158 -13.77 -17.63 5.44
C LEU A 158 -13.92 -18.78 4.41
N PRO A 159 -14.92 -19.68 4.53
CA PRO A 159 -15.00 -20.93 3.77
C PRO A 159 -15.00 -20.76 2.23
N VAL A 160 -15.36 -19.57 1.74
CA VAL A 160 -15.22 -19.23 0.32
C VAL A 160 -13.77 -19.41 -0.15
N PHE A 161 -12.78 -19.02 0.67
CA PHE A 161 -11.37 -19.18 0.33
C PHE A 161 -10.90 -20.63 0.35
N ASP A 162 -11.54 -21.54 1.10
CA ASP A 162 -11.27 -22.98 0.96
C ASP A 162 -11.64 -23.45 -0.45
N THR A 163 -12.81 -23.03 -0.93
CA THR A 163 -13.29 -23.36 -2.27
C THR A 163 -12.41 -22.73 -3.34
N LEU A 164 -12.07 -21.45 -3.18
CA LEU A 164 -11.19 -20.74 -4.12
C LEU A 164 -9.80 -21.39 -4.19
N ASN A 165 -9.20 -21.71 -3.04
CA ASN A 165 -7.89 -22.38 -3.01
C ASN A 165 -7.93 -23.78 -3.62
N ALA A 166 -8.97 -24.58 -3.34
CA ALA A 166 -9.07 -25.95 -3.83
C ALA A 166 -9.39 -26.01 -5.33
N GLN A 167 -10.19 -25.07 -5.85
CA GLN A 167 -10.83 -25.24 -7.16
C GLN A 167 -10.51 -24.14 -8.16
N VAL A 168 -10.05 -22.95 -7.73
CA VAL A 168 -9.97 -21.75 -8.57
C VAL A 168 -8.55 -21.20 -8.69
N ARG A 169 -7.71 -21.28 -7.64
CA ARG A 169 -6.41 -20.57 -7.59
C ARG A 169 -5.50 -20.84 -8.80
N ASP A 170 -5.55 -22.05 -9.35
CA ASP A 170 -4.72 -22.45 -10.49
C ASP A 170 -5.33 -22.15 -11.87
N LYS A 171 -6.57 -21.63 -11.89
CA LYS A 171 -7.34 -21.34 -13.10
C LYS A 171 -7.38 -19.85 -13.44
N VAL A 172 -7.09 -18.97 -12.49
CA VAL A 172 -7.11 -17.51 -12.66
C VAL A 172 -5.70 -16.96 -12.87
N ASN A 173 -5.62 -15.84 -13.58
CA ASN A 173 -4.39 -15.08 -13.81
C ASN A 173 -4.14 -14.04 -12.71
N PHE A 174 -5.21 -13.48 -12.16
CA PHE A 174 -5.19 -12.53 -11.06
C PHE A 174 -6.56 -12.49 -10.36
N ALA A 175 -6.63 -11.77 -9.24
CA ALA A 175 -7.86 -11.46 -8.51
C ALA A 175 -8.03 -9.94 -8.34
N ILE A 176 -9.26 -9.50 -8.13
CA ILE A 176 -9.58 -8.12 -7.73
C ILE A 176 -10.39 -8.18 -6.45
N LEU A 177 -9.82 -7.69 -5.35
CA LEU A 177 -10.57 -7.52 -4.12
C LEU A 177 -11.09 -6.08 -4.02
N ASN A 178 -12.39 -5.93 -4.27
CA ASN A 178 -13.03 -4.64 -4.44
C ASN A 178 -13.57 -4.08 -3.11
N GLY A 179 -12.67 -3.78 -2.18
CA GLY A 179 -13.01 -3.26 -0.86
C GLY A 179 -13.29 -4.32 0.19
N ASP A 180 -13.26 -3.89 1.45
CA ASP A 180 -13.55 -4.70 2.63
C ASP A 180 -12.68 -5.98 2.68
N TRP A 181 -11.41 -5.84 2.31
CA TRP A 181 -10.36 -6.84 2.59
C TRP A 181 -10.29 -7.14 4.08
N LEU A 182 -10.54 -6.11 4.91
CA LEU A 182 -10.70 -6.24 6.35
C LEU A 182 -11.95 -5.53 6.88
N TYR A 183 -12.22 -5.71 8.17
CA TYR A 183 -13.13 -4.89 8.99
C TYR A 183 -12.37 -4.46 10.24
N GLU A 184 -12.87 -3.46 10.95
CA GLU A 184 -12.17 -2.85 12.07
C GLU A 184 -12.06 -3.79 13.28
N ASN A 185 -10.82 -4.10 13.63
CA ASN A 185 -10.39 -4.83 14.80
C ASN A 185 -9.05 -4.22 15.24
N ARG A 186 -8.80 -4.12 16.56
CA ARG A 186 -7.51 -3.64 17.09
C ARG A 186 -7.15 -2.20 16.68
N ARG A 187 -8.13 -1.40 16.23
CA ARG A 187 -7.91 0.01 15.84
C ARG A 187 -7.53 0.91 17.03
N ASP A 188 -7.75 0.43 18.24
CA ASP A 188 -7.36 0.99 19.53
C ASP A 188 -5.96 0.55 19.99
N TYR A 189 -5.22 -0.21 19.18
CA TYR A 189 -3.90 -0.70 19.59
C TYR A 189 -2.94 0.46 19.90
N PRO A 190 -2.36 0.51 21.11
CA PRO A 190 -1.55 1.65 21.51
C PRO A 190 -0.23 1.74 20.75
N ALA A 191 0.20 2.95 20.41
CA ALA A 191 1.52 3.18 19.82
C ALA A 191 2.67 2.70 20.73
N SER A 192 2.52 2.76 22.05
CA SER A 192 3.50 2.20 23.00
C SER A 192 3.69 0.69 22.83
N GLU A 193 2.59 -0.05 22.61
CA GLU A 193 2.64 -1.50 22.38
C GLU A 193 3.25 -1.82 21.02
N TRP A 194 2.92 -1.05 19.99
CA TRP A 194 3.56 -1.19 18.68
C TRP A 194 5.07 -0.92 18.75
N LEU A 195 5.49 0.13 19.45
CA LEU A 195 6.90 0.44 19.66
C LEU A 195 7.61 -0.72 20.34
N HIS A 196 7.03 -1.31 21.38
CA HIS A 196 7.59 -2.51 22.02
C HIS A 196 7.64 -3.71 21.06
N GLN A 197 6.58 -3.95 20.29
CA GLN A 197 6.49 -5.03 19.29
C GLN A 197 7.64 -4.94 18.26
N VAL A 198 7.89 -3.75 17.73
CA VAL A 198 8.98 -3.48 16.77
C VAL A 198 10.28 -3.05 17.45
N GLY A 199 10.31 -3.16 18.79
CA GLY A 199 11.35 -2.83 19.77
C GLY A 199 12.13 -1.57 19.50
N LEU A 200 11.37 -0.49 19.39
CA LEU A 200 11.80 0.87 19.62
C LEU A 200 11.48 1.22 21.08
N GLY A 201 12.38 1.93 21.74
CA GLY A 201 12.28 2.25 23.16
C GLY A 201 11.42 3.48 23.47
N SER A 202 11.14 4.33 22.48
CA SER A 202 10.31 5.53 22.67
C SER A 202 9.73 6.09 21.38
N ILE A 203 8.72 6.95 21.50
CA ILE A 203 8.10 7.65 20.36
C ILE A 203 9.09 8.54 19.59
N GLY A 204 10.15 9.02 20.24
CA GLY A 204 11.20 9.81 19.57
C GLY A 204 12.00 9.00 18.53
N GLN A 205 12.05 7.67 18.68
CA GLN A 205 12.67 6.75 17.72
C GLN A 205 11.68 6.24 16.68
N ALA A 206 10.38 6.52 16.84
CA ALA A 206 9.34 6.05 15.93
C ALA A 206 9.47 6.72 14.56
N PRO A 207 9.04 6.06 13.48
CA PRO A 207 8.89 6.68 12.17
C PRO A 207 8.09 7.97 12.20
N ASP A 208 8.34 8.84 11.24
CA ASP A 208 7.73 10.17 11.18
C ASP A 208 6.19 10.09 11.12
N ILE A 209 5.65 9.11 10.40
CA ILE A 209 4.21 8.84 10.35
C ILE A 209 3.62 8.45 11.71
N VAL A 210 4.34 7.66 12.52
CA VAL A 210 3.85 7.23 13.84
C VAL A 210 3.91 8.39 14.83
N ARG A 211 4.89 9.29 14.70
CA ARG A 211 4.95 10.51 15.52
C ARG A 211 3.81 11.48 15.20
N LYS A 212 3.48 11.64 13.91
CA LYS A 212 2.46 12.59 13.43
C LYS A 212 1.03 12.03 13.50
N ALA A 213 0.87 10.72 13.35
CA ALA A 213 -0.42 10.05 13.37
C ALA A 213 -0.30 8.69 14.09
N PRO A 214 -0.15 8.66 15.43
CA PRO A 214 0.08 7.42 16.19
C PRO A 214 -0.97 6.34 15.96
N THR A 215 -2.21 6.72 15.64
CA THR A 215 -3.32 5.80 15.36
C THR A 215 -3.16 4.98 14.07
N VAL A 216 -2.17 5.29 13.23
CA VAL A 216 -1.80 4.44 12.07
C VAL A 216 -1.44 3.02 12.48
N VAL A 217 -0.86 2.85 13.68
CA VAL A 217 -0.42 1.53 14.18
C VAL A 217 -1.61 0.60 14.43
N GLY A 218 -2.76 1.14 14.86
CA GLY A 218 -3.99 0.36 15.01
C GLY A 218 -4.51 -0.15 13.67
N VAL A 219 -4.27 0.58 12.58
CA VAL A 219 -4.59 0.14 11.22
C VAL A 219 -3.64 -0.99 10.78
N TRP A 220 -2.34 -0.84 11.03
CA TRP A 220 -1.36 -1.90 10.75
C TRP A 220 -1.64 -3.19 11.54
N GLU A 221 -1.94 -3.09 12.84
CA GLU A 221 -2.35 -4.25 13.65
C GLU A 221 -3.62 -4.93 13.14
N ASN A 222 -4.56 -4.15 12.59
CA ASN A 222 -5.76 -4.69 11.98
C ASN A 222 -5.41 -5.61 10.80
N TYR A 223 -4.52 -5.16 9.91
CA TYR A 223 -4.07 -5.98 8.78
C TYR A 223 -3.36 -7.25 9.26
N LYS A 224 -2.46 -7.13 10.26
CA LYS A 224 -1.76 -8.27 10.87
C LYS A 224 -2.74 -9.30 11.42
N THR A 225 -3.70 -8.85 12.21
CA THR A 225 -4.76 -9.68 12.77
C THR A 225 -5.48 -10.48 11.67
N TYR A 226 -5.84 -9.82 10.57
CA TYR A 226 -6.56 -10.46 9.44
C TYR A 226 -5.71 -11.47 8.68
N LEU A 227 -4.42 -11.18 8.48
CA LEU A 227 -3.47 -12.09 7.85
C LEU A 227 -3.16 -13.31 8.75
N GLU A 228 -3.09 -13.12 10.06
CA GLU A 228 -2.78 -14.19 11.04
C GLU A 228 -3.94 -15.17 11.21
N ARG A 229 -5.16 -14.66 11.42
CA ARG A 229 -6.33 -15.51 11.69
C ARG A 229 -6.99 -16.02 10.41
N GLY A 230 -6.99 -15.21 9.34
CA GLY A 230 -7.56 -15.53 8.03
C GLY A 230 -6.66 -16.46 7.21
N ARG A 231 -6.40 -17.67 7.70
CA ARG A 231 -5.40 -18.58 7.09
C ARG A 231 -5.69 -18.90 5.62
N ASN A 232 -6.96 -19.08 5.28
CA ASN A 232 -7.40 -19.43 3.93
C ASN A 232 -7.29 -18.24 2.96
N LEU A 233 -7.60 -17.02 3.44
CA LEU A 233 -7.36 -15.77 2.72
C LEU A 233 -5.86 -15.54 2.49
N SER A 234 -5.05 -15.72 3.53
CA SER A 234 -3.59 -15.61 3.41
C SER A 234 -3.01 -16.65 2.45
N GLU A 235 -3.49 -17.89 2.47
CA GLU A 235 -3.13 -18.92 1.50
C GLU A 235 -3.47 -18.48 0.07
N TRP A 236 -4.67 -17.94 -0.16
CA TRP A 236 -5.04 -17.43 -1.48
C TRP A 236 -4.05 -16.38 -2.00
N HIS A 237 -3.67 -15.40 -1.16
CA HIS A 237 -2.74 -14.34 -1.55
C HIS A 237 -1.30 -14.81 -1.75
N ARG A 238 -0.90 -15.98 -1.22
CA ARG A 238 0.38 -16.63 -1.55
C ARG A 238 0.39 -17.25 -2.93
N HIS A 239 -0.78 -17.51 -3.51
CA HIS A 239 -0.95 -18.25 -4.76
C HIS A 239 -1.52 -17.44 -5.93
N VAL A 240 -2.27 -16.36 -5.64
CA VAL A 240 -2.97 -15.56 -6.66
C VAL A 240 -2.58 -14.08 -6.54
N PRO A 241 -1.98 -13.48 -7.58
CA PRO A 241 -1.70 -12.04 -7.58
C PRO A 241 -3.00 -11.25 -7.59
N SER A 242 -3.09 -10.22 -6.77
CA SER A 242 -4.33 -9.48 -6.58
C SER A 242 -4.16 -7.98 -6.76
N PHE A 243 -5.21 -7.32 -7.23
CA PHE A 243 -5.40 -5.86 -7.17
C PHE A 243 -6.44 -5.55 -6.10
N TYR A 244 -6.36 -4.37 -5.50
CA TYR A 244 -7.20 -3.99 -4.36
C TYR A 244 -7.82 -2.62 -4.59
N THR A 245 -9.09 -2.43 -4.25
CA THR A 245 -9.63 -1.09 -4.01
C THR A 245 -9.91 -0.95 -2.52
N ALA A 246 -9.71 0.24 -1.96
CA ALA A 246 -10.17 0.53 -0.61
C ALA A 246 -11.67 0.86 -0.67
N ASP A 247 -12.43 0.30 0.26
CA ASP A 247 -13.74 0.84 0.60
C ASP A 247 -13.70 1.48 1.99
N ASP A 248 -14.83 1.56 2.69
CA ASP A 248 -14.83 2.21 4.01
C ASP A 248 -14.10 1.41 5.07
N HIS A 249 -14.13 0.07 5.06
CA HIS A 249 -13.54 -0.68 6.16
C HIS A 249 -12.00 -0.72 6.17
N GLU A 250 -11.33 -0.57 5.02
CA GLU A 250 -9.89 -0.27 4.99
C GLU A 250 -9.60 1.04 5.73
N LEU A 251 -10.51 2.00 5.60
CA LEU A 251 -10.44 3.33 6.18
C LEU A 251 -11.02 3.37 7.59
N LEU A 252 -12.31 3.71 7.66
CA LEU A 252 -13.20 3.58 8.81
C LEU A 252 -14.65 3.49 8.32
N ASN A 253 -15.43 2.56 8.84
CA ASN A 253 -16.80 2.23 8.45
C ASN A 253 -17.66 3.46 8.14
N ASP A 254 -18.43 3.41 7.06
CA ASP A 254 -19.28 4.48 6.56
C ASP A 254 -18.54 5.83 6.48
N ILE A 255 -17.29 5.85 6.04
CA ILE A 255 -16.61 7.12 5.78
C ILE A 255 -17.26 7.81 4.57
N TYR A 256 -17.73 9.04 4.78
CA TYR A 256 -18.31 9.91 3.77
C TYR A 256 -17.97 11.38 4.04
N GLY A 257 -18.23 12.27 3.07
CA GLY A 257 -17.94 13.70 3.22
C GLY A 257 -16.44 14.05 3.27
N THR A 258 -15.57 13.12 2.91
CA THR A 258 -14.11 13.33 2.89
C THR A 258 -13.68 14.42 1.92
N GLY A 259 -14.49 14.68 0.89
CA GLY A 259 -14.33 15.78 -0.07
C GLY A 259 -15.09 17.07 0.31
N GLU A 260 -15.86 17.08 1.39
CA GLU A 260 -16.77 18.17 1.73
C GLU A 260 -16.07 19.26 2.55
N VAL A 261 -15.78 20.41 1.94
CA VAL A 261 -15.07 21.51 2.62
C VAL A 261 -15.84 21.98 3.85
N GLY A 262 -15.13 22.10 4.98
CA GLY A 262 -15.67 22.50 6.27
C GLY A 262 -16.35 21.38 7.07
N TYR A 263 -16.43 20.16 6.53
CA TYR A 263 -17.03 19.04 7.25
C TYR A 263 -16.18 18.63 8.45
N VAL A 264 -16.78 18.71 9.65
CA VAL A 264 -16.17 18.31 10.92
C VAL A 264 -16.68 16.92 11.26
N ASN A 265 -15.85 15.91 11.03
CA ASN A 265 -16.20 14.54 11.34
C ASN A 265 -14.94 13.69 11.55
N ARG A 266 -14.90 12.97 12.67
CA ARG A 266 -13.80 12.09 13.06
C ARG A 266 -13.41 11.12 11.97
N ARG A 267 -14.40 10.45 11.36
CA ARG A 267 -14.16 9.41 10.35
C ARG A 267 -13.61 10.03 9.08
N ALA A 268 -14.22 11.13 8.61
CA ALA A 268 -13.79 11.81 7.39
C ALA A 268 -12.29 12.20 7.45
N VAL A 269 -11.84 12.80 8.55
CA VAL A 269 -10.44 13.24 8.72
C VAL A 269 -9.47 12.12 9.12
N PHE A 270 -9.96 10.88 9.27
CA PHE A 270 -9.12 9.69 9.46
C PHE A 270 -8.68 9.06 8.14
N ARG A 271 -9.29 9.45 7.01
CA ARG A 271 -9.03 8.91 5.67
C ARG A 271 -7.54 8.75 5.39
N ASP A 272 -6.76 9.82 5.48
CA ASP A 272 -5.37 9.80 5.03
C ASP A 272 -4.48 8.88 5.88
N ILE A 273 -4.74 8.81 7.19
CA ILE A 273 -4.02 7.93 8.11
C ILE A 273 -4.25 6.46 7.71
N ALA A 274 -5.50 6.10 7.42
CA ALA A 274 -5.83 4.75 7.02
C ALA A 274 -5.38 4.42 5.58
N THR A 275 -5.51 5.36 4.64
CA THR A 275 -4.98 5.24 3.28
C THR A 275 -3.47 5.01 3.31
N ARG A 276 -2.73 5.71 4.17
CA ARG A 276 -1.29 5.51 4.34
C ARG A 276 -0.97 4.06 4.70
N ALA A 277 -1.70 3.47 5.65
CA ALA A 277 -1.54 2.06 6.04
C ALA A 277 -2.03 1.08 4.96
N TRP A 278 -3.10 1.41 4.23
CA TRP A 278 -3.57 0.62 3.09
C TRP A 278 -2.51 0.51 1.98
N PHE A 279 -1.73 1.57 1.73
CA PHE A 279 -0.56 1.51 0.83
C PHE A 279 0.59 0.66 1.37
N ASP A 280 0.74 0.55 2.70
CA ASP A 280 1.74 -0.34 3.29
C ASP A 280 1.41 -1.81 3.15
N TYR A 281 0.13 -2.19 2.99
CA TYR A 281 -0.32 -3.58 3.01
C TYR A 281 -0.91 -4.09 1.69
N LEU A 282 -1.72 -3.29 1.00
CA LEU A 282 -2.49 -3.72 -0.17
C LEU A 282 -2.20 -2.89 -1.43
N ALA A 283 -2.34 -1.57 -1.34
CA ALA A 283 -2.37 -0.71 -2.52
C ALA A 283 -1.05 -0.66 -3.30
N TRP A 284 0.04 -1.11 -2.69
CA TRP A 284 1.31 -1.30 -3.39
C TRP A 284 1.15 -2.16 -4.65
N ALA A 285 0.20 -3.10 -4.67
CA ALA A 285 -0.03 -4.01 -5.79
C ALA A 285 -0.65 -3.32 -7.02
N ASN A 286 -1.23 -2.13 -6.84
CA ASN A 286 -2.00 -1.46 -7.86
C ASN A 286 -1.14 -0.59 -8.80
N PRO A 287 -1.54 -0.45 -10.06
CA PRO A 287 -1.17 0.72 -10.84
C PRO A 287 -1.82 1.97 -10.24
N ILE A 288 -1.13 3.10 -10.30
CA ILE A 288 -1.62 4.40 -9.83
C ILE A 288 -1.42 5.45 -10.92
N GLU A 289 -2.41 6.33 -11.08
CA GLU A 289 -2.30 7.48 -11.99
C GLU A 289 -1.37 8.56 -11.40
N HIS A 290 -1.29 8.64 -10.08
CA HIS A 290 -0.55 9.67 -9.36
C HIS A 290 0.39 9.07 -8.32
N ASP A 291 1.69 9.22 -8.56
CA ASP A 291 2.76 8.72 -7.68
C ASP A 291 2.98 9.56 -6.42
N ALA A 292 2.38 10.75 -6.34
CA ALA A 292 2.52 11.66 -5.21
C ALA A 292 2.13 10.98 -3.89
N LEU A 293 3.04 11.05 -2.92
CA LEU A 293 2.77 10.57 -1.56
C LEU A 293 1.96 11.60 -0.80
N ALA A 294 1.08 11.13 0.08
CA ALA A 294 0.37 12.00 1.00
C ALA A 294 1.37 12.74 1.90
N TRP A 295 1.15 14.04 2.09
CA TRP A 295 1.94 14.85 3.02
C TRP A 295 1.36 14.72 4.42
N PHE A 296 2.20 14.55 5.44
CA PHE A 296 1.82 14.61 6.85
C PHE A 296 2.69 15.66 7.55
N GLY A 297 2.05 16.61 8.22
CA GLY A 297 2.72 17.76 8.83
C GLY A 297 2.17 18.12 10.20
N ILE A 298 2.79 19.12 10.82
CA ILE A 298 2.31 19.75 12.05
C ILE A 298 2.17 21.24 11.74
N GLY A 299 0.94 21.67 11.53
CA GLY A 299 0.60 23.04 11.17
C GLY A 299 0.36 23.88 12.42
N THR A 300 0.75 25.14 12.37
CA THR A 300 0.38 26.18 13.32
C THR A 300 -0.81 26.94 12.77
N PHE A 301 -1.84 27.07 13.60
CA PHE A 301 -3.11 27.68 13.27
C PHE A 301 -3.37 28.87 14.20
N LYS A 302 -4.01 29.90 13.65
CA LYS A 302 -4.51 31.05 14.40
C LYS A 302 -6.02 31.15 14.20
N ALA A 303 -6.76 31.34 15.28
CA ALA A 303 -8.21 31.50 15.24
C ALA A 303 -8.62 32.61 14.26
N GLU A 304 -9.66 32.35 13.48
CA GLU A 304 -10.19 33.20 12.40
C GLU A 304 -9.21 33.48 11.26
N SER A 305 -8.06 32.79 11.21
CA SER A 305 -7.10 32.91 10.12
C SER A 305 -7.30 31.82 9.07
N ASN A 306 -7.16 32.21 7.81
CA ASN A 306 -7.12 31.30 6.67
C ASN A 306 -5.69 30.89 6.28
N VAL A 307 -4.74 30.98 7.20
CA VAL A 307 -3.33 30.64 6.95
C VAL A 307 -2.91 29.49 7.84
N LEU A 308 -2.49 28.39 7.20
CA LEU A 308 -1.75 27.30 7.84
C LEU A 308 -0.27 27.56 7.66
N GLU A 309 0.50 27.46 8.75
CA GLU A 309 1.96 27.59 8.72
C GLU A 309 2.64 26.30 9.22
N ASP A 310 3.51 25.69 8.42
CA ASP A 310 4.32 24.54 8.83
C ASP A 310 5.79 24.86 8.56
N SER A 311 6.57 25.01 9.64
CA SER A 311 7.99 25.39 9.57
C SER A 311 8.86 24.30 8.95
N ASN A 312 8.40 23.05 8.93
CA ASN A 312 9.10 21.89 8.37
C ASN A 312 8.67 21.58 6.92
N ALA A 313 7.60 22.21 6.41
CA ALA A 313 7.10 21.98 5.06
C ALA A 313 7.91 22.70 3.96
N ASP A 314 7.76 22.27 2.71
CA ASP A 314 8.08 23.09 1.54
C ASP A 314 6.97 22.92 0.51
N PHE A 315 5.88 23.66 0.68
CA PHE A 315 4.68 23.53 -0.14
C PHE A 315 4.89 23.86 -1.61
N THR A 316 5.94 24.63 -1.94
CA THR A 316 6.26 24.95 -3.33
C THR A 316 6.81 23.74 -4.11
N LYS A 317 7.21 22.68 -3.39
CA LYS A 317 7.66 21.40 -3.96
C LYS A 317 6.53 20.38 -4.13
N LEU A 318 5.33 20.65 -3.62
CA LEU A 318 4.20 19.73 -3.74
C LEU A 318 3.45 19.99 -5.04
N ASN A 319 3.28 18.95 -5.86
CA ASN A 319 2.36 19.03 -6.98
C ASN A 319 0.91 18.82 -6.49
N LEU A 320 0.22 19.90 -6.13
CA LEU A 320 -1.12 19.83 -5.56
C LEU A 320 -2.16 19.21 -6.51
N THR A 321 -1.92 19.17 -7.83
CA THR A 321 -2.85 18.51 -8.76
C THR A 321 -2.89 17.00 -8.56
N ASP A 322 -1.78 16.42 -8.11
CA ASP A 322 -1.64 14.98 -7.85
C ASP A 322 -2.08 14.57 -6.44
N LEU A 323 -2.40 15.56 -5.61
CA LEU A 323 -2.82 15.39 -4.23
C LEU A 323 -4.33 15.60 -4.06
N ALA A 324 -4.84 15.10 -2.94
CA ALA A 324 -6.21 15.31 -2.47
C ALA A 324 -6.30 16.57 -1.58
N ASN A 325 -7.48 16.81 -1.02
CA ASN A 325 -7.71 17.91 -0.09
C ASN A 325 -7.00 17.71 1.26
N LEU A 326 -6.95 18.79 2.05
CA LEU A 326 -6.28 18.84 3.33
C LEU A 326 -7.22 18.41 4.45
N HIS A 327 -6.77 17.53 5.34
CA HIS A 327 -7.49 17.14 6.54
C HIS A 327 -6.69 17.52 7.78
N VAL A 328 -7.31 18.25 8.72
CA VAL A 328 -6.77 18.37 10.08
C VAL A 328 -7.33 17.22 10.90
N HIS A 329 -6.45 16.43 11.51
CA HIS A 329 -6.82 15.16 12.12
C HIS A 329 -7.60 15.35 13.42
N TRP A 330 -8.37 14.33 13.81
CA TRP A 330 -9.17 14.33 15.06
C TRP A 330 -8.32 14.41 16.33
N GLY A 331 -7.07 13.91 16.27
CA GLY A 331 -6.07 14.03 17.34
C GLY A 331 -6.23 13.06 18.53
N THR A 332 -7.38 12.40 18.70
CA THR A 332 -7.60 11.48 19.82
C THR A 332 -6.97 10.10 19.60
N PRO A 333 -6.57 9.36 20.66
CA PRO A 333 -6.10 7.97 20.55
C PRO A 333 -7.11 7.01 19.91
N THR A 334 -8.40 7.32 19.95
CA THR A 334 -9.49 6.50 19.42
C THR A 334 -9.96 6.93 18.01
N ALA A 335 -9.21 7.81 17.33
CA ALA A 335 -9.64 8.41 16.06
C ALA A 335 -10.00 7.37 14.98
N GLY A 336 -9.31 6.22 14.97
CA GLY A 336 -9.55 5.13 14.03
C GLY A 336 -10.50 4.02 14.52
N VAL A 337 -11.11 4.15 15.69
CA VAL A 337 -11.93 3.09 16.31
C VAL A 337 -13.35 3.10 15.73
N LYS A 338 -13.87 1.93 15.34
CA LYS A 338 -15.27 1.76 14.91
C LYS A 338 -16.19 1.72 16.14
N ASP A 339 -16.49 2.90 16.66
CA ASP A 339 -17.59 3.15 17.60
C ASP A 339 -18.27 4.46 17.22
N ALA A 340 -19.57 4.41 16.95
CA ALA A 340 -20.34 5.59 16.54
C ALA A 340 -20.49 6.62 17.67
N LYS A 341 -20.39 6.22 18.94
CA LYS A 341 -20.44 7.15 20.07
C LYS A 341 -19.29 8.14 20.04
N LEU A 342 -18.12 7.71 19.58
CA LEU A 342 -16.92 8.54 19.44
C LEU A 342 -17.07 9.66 18.40
N ASP A 343 -18.07 9.60 17.52
CA ASP A 343 -18.31 10.65 16.55
C ASP A 343 -18.94 11.91 17.20
N ALA A 344 -19.53 11.77 18.38
CA ALA A 344 -20.09 12.87 19.17
C ALA A 344 -19.08 13.46 20.16
N GLU A 345 -17.98 12.75 20.44
CA GLU A 345 -16.94 13.20 21.38
C GLU A 345 -16.05 14.28 20.74
N PRO A 346 -15.69 15.36 21.45
CA PRO A 346 -14.89 16.43 20.87
C PRO A 346 -13.48 15.95 20.47
N GLY A 347 -13.09 16.24 19.22
CA GLY A 347 -11.71 16.13 18.74
C GLY A 347 -10.95 17.45 18.86
N ASP A 348 -9.88 17.57 18.06
CA ASP A 348 -9.19 18.84 17.92
C ASP A 348 -10.14 19.94 17.38
N PRO A 349 -10.15 21.17 17.93
CA PRO A 349 -11.09 22.20 17.50
C PRO A 349 -10.92 22.65 16.04
N ASN A 350 -9.73 22.46 15.45
CA ASN A 350 -9.44 22.70 14.05
C ASN A 350 -9.67 21.46 13.18
N SER A 351 -10.12 20.31 13.71
CA SER A 351 -10.42 19.13 12.89
C SER A 351 -11.53 19.41 11.90
N ALA A 352 -11.20 19.36 10.61
CA ALA A 352 -12.15 19.46 9.52
C ALA A 352 -11.49 19.04 8.20
N VAL A 353 -12.32 18.92 7.18
CA VAL A 353 -11.91 18.90 5.78
C VAL A 353 -11.68 20.33 5.30
N TYR A 354 -10.51 20.60 4.72
CA TYR A 354 -10.10 21.91 4.23
C TYR A 354 -9.78 21.86 2.72
N GLU A 355 -10.14 22.94 2.04
CA GLU A 355 -9.62 23.27 0.73
C GLU A 355 -8.27 23.98 0.87
N ILE A 356 -7.31 23.64 -0.01
CA ILE A 356 -6.09 24.42 -0.22
C ILE A 356 -6.40 25.44 -1.30
N VAL A 357 -6.54 26.71 -0.91
CA VAL A 357 -6.90 27.80 -1.82
C VAL A 357 -5.68 28.28 -2.60
N GLU A 358 -4.53 28.40 -1.94
CA GLU A 358 -3.33 29.00 -2.51
C GLU A 358 -2.06 28.55 -1.77
N VAL A 359 -0.97 28.32 -2.50
CA VAL A 359 0.36 28.17 -1.90
C VAL A 359 0.96 29.56 -1.73
N LEU A 360 1.02 30.05 -0.50
CA LEU A 360 1.52 31.40 -0.17
C LEU A 360 3.06 31.46 -0.12
N GLY A 361 3.71 30.30 -0.07
CA GLY A 361 5.16 30.16 -0.06
C GLY A 361 5.57 28.79 0.49
N PRO A 362 6.88 28.55 0.72
CA PRO A 362 7.38 27.26 1.19
C PRO A 362 6.72 26.77 2.49
N LYS A 363 6.39 27.69 3.40
CA LYS A 363 5.94 27.36 4.76
C LYS A 363 4.46 27.66 5.01
N LYS A 364 3.74 28.23 4.03
CA LYS A 364 2.38 28.75 4.26
C LYS A 364 1.41 28.33 3.16
N LEU A 365 0.23 27.90 3.57
CA LEU A 365 -0.93 27.66 2.70
C LEU A 365 -2.05 28.60 3.10
N ARG A 366 -2.79 29.10 2.10
CA ARG A 366 -4.12 29.64 2.31
C ARG A 366 -5.12 28.49 2.31
N ILE A 367 -5.91 28.37 3.37
CA ILE A 367 -6.88 27.29 3.58
C ILE A 367 -8.30 27.84 3.73
N ASN A 368 -9.29 27.01 3.43
CA ASN A 368 -10.71 27.31 3.63
C ASN A 368 -11.41 26.08 4.22
N PRO A 369 -12.21 26.19 5.30
CA PRO A 369 -12.53 27.41 6.07
C PRO A 369 -11.35 27.98 6.88
N PRO A 370 -11.48 29.18 7.49
CA PRO A 370 -10.55 29.64 8.51
C PRO A 370 -10.45 28.68 9.71
N ALA A 371 -9.31 28.70 10.40
CA ALA A 371 -9.12 27.91 11.61
C ALA A 371 -9.99 28.43 12.75
N LYS A 372 -10.52 27.53 13.58
CA LYS A 372 -11.42 27.88 14.70
C LYS A 372 -10.66 28.24 15.98
N SER A 373 -9.44 27.75 16.13
CA SER A 373 -8.66 27.91 17.36
C SER A 373 -7.18 28.11 17.08
N ASN A 374 -6.47 28.72 18.05
CA ASN A 374 -5.02 28.76 18.03
C ASN A 374 -4.45 27.39 18.41
N GLY A 375 -3.36 26.98 17.78
CA GLY A 375 -2.64 25.79 18.23
C GLY A 375 -1.68 25.23 17.19
N SER A 376 -1.10 24.08 17.54
CA SER A 376 -0.29 23.28 16.63
C SER A 376 -0.94 21.91 16.48
N GLN A 377 -1.35 21.59 15.25
CA GLN A 377 -2.16 20.41 14.95
C GLN A 377 -1.53 19.56 13.86
N THR A 378 -1.73 18.25 13.97
CA THR A 378 -1.37 17.32 12.91
C THR A 378 -2.38 17.42 11.78
N TYR A 379 -1.87 17.43 10.55
CA TYR A 379 -2.69 17.47 9.35
C TYR A 379 -2.07 16.63 8.25
N SER A 380 -2.86 16.35 7.23
CA SER A 380 -2.39 15.73 5.99
C SER A 380 -2.92 16.45 4.76
N ILE A 381 -2.15 16.36 3.68
CA ILE A 381 -2.66 16.57 2.33
C ILE A 381 -2.71 15.19 1.70
N GLY A 382 -3.93 14.69 1.49
CA GLY A 382 -4.13 13.32 1.05
C GLY A 382 -3.53 13.03 -0.31
N ARG A 383 -3.48 11.75 -0.68
CA ARG A 383 -3.07 11.32 -2.02
C ARG A 383 -4.25 10.86 -2.86
N ARG A 384 -4.08 10.84 -4.18
CA ARG A 384 -5.02 10.19 -5.10
C ARG A 384 -4.74 8.69 -5.17
N CYS A 385 -5.80 7.88 -5.22
CA CYS A 385 -5.72 6.43 -5.05
C CYS A 385 -6.33 5.61 -6.21
N TYR A 386 -6.54 6.22 -7.37
CA TYR A 386 -7.08 5.55 -8.55
C TYR A 386 -6.00 5.30 -9.61
N GLY A 387 -6.29 4.37 -10.51
CA GLY A 387 -5.40 4.03 -11.61
C GLY A 387 -6.06 3.03 -12.56
N LYS A 388 -5.31 2.59 -13.57
CA LYS A 388 -5.80 1.58 -14.51
C LYS A 388 -4.72 0.60 -14.93
N PHE A 389 -5.14 -0.56 -15.40
CA PHE A 389 -4.30 -1.49 -16.15
C PHE A 389 -5.11 -2.16 -17.26
N SER A 390 -4.41 -2.73 -18.23
CA SER A 390 -5.03 -3.43 -19.35
C SER A 390 -4.51 -4.86 -19.39
N VAL A 391 -5.39 -5.82 -19.68
CA VAL A 391 -5.03 -7.21 -19.93
C VAL A 391 -5.75 -7.66 -21.19
N SER A 392 -5.00 -8.03 -22.23
CA SER A 392 -5.55 -8.36 -23.54
C SER A 392 -6.46 -7.23 -24.06
N ASN A 393 -7.74 -7.49 -24.30
CA ASN A 393 -8.75 -6.54 -24.78
C ASN A 393 -9.61 -5.92 -23.67
N CYS A 394 -9.18 -5.99 -22.41
CA CYS A 394 -9.94 -5.45 -21.28
C CYS A 394 -9.14 -4.35 -20.55
N ASP A 395 -9.79 -3.21 -20.33
CA ASP A 395 -9.31 -2.15 -19.43
C ASP A 395 -9.99 -2.26 -18.07
N PHE A 396 -9.19 -2.18 -17.01
CA PHE A 396 -9.63 -2.20 -15.62
C PHE A 396 -9.36 -0.85 -14.98
N PHE A 397 -10.42 -0.17 -14.53
CA PHE A 397 -10.33 1.11 -13.83
C PHE A 397 -10.51 0.88 -12.33
N LEU A 398 -9.43 1.07 -11.57
CA LEU A 398 -9.43 0.99 -10.11
C LEU A 398 -9.86 2.36 -9.58
N LEU A 399 -11.14 2.48 -9.22
CA LEU A 399 -11.71 3.72 -8.73
C LEU A 399 -11.53 3.88 -7.23
N ASP A 400 -11.21 5.09 -6.81
CA ASP A 400 -11.39 5.57 -5.44
C ASP A 400 -12.76 6.23 -5.31
N THR A 401 -13.64 5.68 -4.48
CA THR A 401 -14.99 6.22 -4.24
C THR A 401 -15.16 6.78 -2.82
N ARG A 402 -14.07 6.82 -2.04
CA ARG A 402 -14.09 7.20 -0.62
C ARG A 402 -13.34 8.50 -0.35
N SER A 403 -12.34 8.89 -1.15
CA SER A 403 -11.50 10.05 -0.83
C SER A 403 -12.09 11.41 -1.21
N HIS A 404 -12.91 11.46 -2.24
CA HIS A 404 -13.45 12.71 -2.79
C HIS A 404 -14.98 12.76 -2.79
N ARG A 405 -15.64 11.82 -2.10
CA ARG A 405 -17.09 11.76 -2.06
C ARG A 405 -17.66 12.89 -1.21
N SER A 406 -18.73 13.49 -1.71
CA SER A 406 -19.54 14.47 -0.98
C SER A 406 -20.30 13.82 0.18
N LEU A 407 -20.95 14.65 0.99
CA LEU A 407 -22.02 14.18 1.87
C LEU A 407 -23.14 13.53 1.05
N HIS A 408 -23.71 12.45 1.58
CA HIS A 408 -24.95 11.89 1.03
C HIS A 408 -26.14 12.76 1.48
N ASN A 409 -27.12 12.95 0.60
CA ASN A 409 -28.37 13.61 0.93
C ASN A 409 -29.50 12.65 0.59
N VAL A 410 -30.06 11.98 1.61
CA VAL A 410 -31.11 10.96 1.41
C VAL A 410 -32.42 11.61 0.96
N ASP A 411 -32.68 12.85 1.38
CA ASP A 411 -33.89 13.59 1.01
C ASP A 411 -33.83 14.09 -0.44
N ASN A 412 -32.62 14.30 -0.98
CA ASN A 412 -32.38 14.76 -2.35
C ASN A 412 -31.25 13.94 -3.02
N PRO A 413 -31.49 12.65 -3.31
CA PRO A 413 -30.45 11.72 -3.77
C PRO A 413 -29.94 12.01 -5.18
N ASP A 414 -30.69 12.78 -5.99
CA ASP A 414 -30.37 13.21 -7.34
C ASP A 414 -29.66 14.57 -7.41
N ASN A 415 -29.16 15.08 -6.26
CA ASN A 415 -28.43 16.35 -6.21
C ASN A 415 -27.29 16.39 -7.25
N PRO A 416 -27.39 17.25 -8.29
CA PRO A 416 -26.42 17.27 -9.39
C PRO A 416 -25.04 17.80 -8.98
N LYS A 417 -24.93 18.37 -7.76
CA LYS A 417 -23.64 18.80 -7.19
C LYS A 417 -22.94 17.71 -6.39
N ALA A 418 -23.66 16.65 -5.99
CA ALA A 418 -23.06 15.54 -5.27
C ALA A 418 -22.10 14.78 -6.18
N THR A 419 -21.02 14.27 -5.61
CA THR A 419 -20.05 13.46 -6.35
C THR A 419 -19.53 12.31 -5.50
N MET A 420 -19.25 11.18 -6.15
CA MET A 420 -18.55 10.03 -5.54
C MET A 420 -17.05 10.05 -5.85
N LEU A 421 -16.67 10.50 -7.05
CA LEU A 421 -15.29 10.45 -7.55
C LEU A 421 -14.55 11.80 -7.40
N GLY A 422 -15.28 12.89 -7.16
CA GLY A 422 -14.73 14.23 -7.34
C GLY A 422 -14.55 14.59 -8.82
N LYS A 423 -14.20 15.86 -9.07
CA LYS A 423 -14.11 16.40 -10.44
C LYS A 423 -12.94 15.83 -11.23
N GLN A 424 -11.79 15.63 -10.58
CA GLN A 424 -10.54 15.22 -11.21
C GLN A 424 -10.60 13.78 -11.70
N GLN A 425 -10.98 12.84 -10.83
CA GLN A 425 -11.09 11.44 -11.20
C GLN A 425 -12.22 11.20 -12.21
N LEU A 426 -13.35 11.90 -12.08
CA LEU A 426 -14.41 11.84 -13.08
C LEU A 426 -13.94 12.33 -14.46
N LYS A 427 -13.08 13.36 -14.50
CA LYS A 427 -12.47 13.83 -15.75
C LYS A 427 -11.47 12.81 -16.31
N TRP A 428 -10.69 12.15 -15.46
CA TRP A 428 -9.75 11.11 -15.87
C TRP A 428 -10.45 9.85 -16.41
N LEU A 429 -11.62 9.51 -15.87
CA LEU A 429 -12.39 8.33 -16.28
C LEU A 429 -13.12 8.50 -17.62
N LYS A 430 -13.47 9.73 -17.99
CA LYS A 430 -14.12 10.07 -19.27
C LYS A 430 -13.12 10.12 -20.40
#